data_AF-X5RZP5-F1
#
_entry.id   AF-X5RZP5-F1
#
_cell.length_a   1.000
_cell.length_b   1.000
_cell.length_c   1.000
_cell.angle_alpha   90.00
_cell.angle_beta   90.00
_cell.angle_gamma   90.00
#
_symmetry.space_group_name_H-M   'P 1'
#
loop_
_entity.id
_entity.type
_entity.pdbx_description
1 polymer ?
#
loop_
_entity_poly.entity_id
_entity_poly.type
_entity_poly.pdbx_seq_one_letter_code
_entity_poly.pdbx_strand_id
1 'polypeptide(L)'
;MTLGGRHALALLLAAGAISPNIYVAGGRQSKAAEAAATAVVDNLPGYVHETRDPWSGMVFARITRPGVLGRAGVCGKKYCTHRYSSAQAWNADQSLLLIANGCGGLCFLDGQTYLPLFHRNRATECEWHPTDPELMICVGGRQIATWAPRTDHEDVVFASAAYSNLKFGPNKGNPSRDGSRIAVRATNNDGRAVVFGYDLKLRQKFPDIDLAEFPGTTGSCSISPLGINILCSQQLPDGIEASFVFSIDGILRQKWMEHHRPGHGDMTVDSDGSEIYVGISKSDPDKYQVIKRRLADGKATSLMKYGEAMHASLRSLGRPGWVFLSYGGAPAELSQHPDWAPYAQQVIALCLDGSGEVRRVADTHNAPFDYWSETHASPSPDGTQVVWSSNWGVPGGPVYDFVTRVEWPLKPVFDRKEIVANDLQ
;
A
#
# COMPACT_ATOMS: atom_id res chain seq x y z
N MET A 1 -29.33 -36.50 -25.20
CA MET A 1 -29.25 -36.60 -23.73
C MET A 1 -27.76 -36.55 -23.38
N THR A 2 -27.15 -35.36 -23.31
CA THR A 2 -26.93 -34.48 -22.13
C THR A 2 -26.07 -35.17 -21.06
N LEU A 3 -24.97 -34.65 -20.48
CA LEU A 3 -24.15 -33.41 -20.49
C LEU A 3 -22.81 -33.89 -19.83
N GLY A 4 -21.58 -33.44 -20.10
CA GLY A 4 -21.12 -32.06 -20.23
C GLY A 4 -20.65 -31.45 -18.89
N GLY A 5 -19.75 -32.11 -18.14
CA GLY A 5 -19.24 -31.60 -16.86
C GLY A 5 -18.08 -30.61 -17.02
N ARG A 6 -18.38 -29.32 -16.84
CA ARG A 6 -17.42 -28.20 -16.88
C ARG A 6 -16.73 -28.03 -15.53
N HIS A 7 -15.40 -27.89 -15.56
CA HIS A 7 -14.58 -27.44 -14.43
C HIS A 7 -14.92 -25.99 -14.04
N ALA A 8 -15.30 -25.78 -12.78
CA ALA A 8 -15.45 -24.46 -12.18
C ALA A 8 -14.21 -24.13 -11.34
N LEU A 9 -13.51 -23.07 -11.75
CA LEU A 9 -12.37 -22.46 -11.08
C LEU A 9 -12.90 -21.68 -9.86
N ALA A 10 -12.49 -22.06 -8.65
CA ALA A 10 -12.89 -21.38 -7.43
C ALA A 10 -12.12 -20.05 -7.27
N LEU A 11 -12.82 -18.92 -7.35
CA LEU A 11 -12.33 -17.62 -6.89
C LEU A 11 -12.32 -17.61 -5.35
N LEU A 12 -11.14 -17.45 -4.75
CA LEU A 12 -10.97 -17.16 -3.33
C LEU A 12 -11.37 -15.70 -3.06
N LEU A 13 -12.55 -15.52 -2.46
CA LEU A 13 -12.98 -14.28 -1.82
C LEU A 13 -12.15 -14.06 -0.56
N ALA A 14 -11.43 -12.95 -0.50
CA ALA A 14 -10.89 -12.43 0.75
C ALA A 14 -12.08 -12.00 1.63
N ALA A 15 -12.34 -12.75 2.69
CA ALA A 15 -13.33 -12.42 3.70
C ALA A 15 -12.79 -11.26 4.56
N GLY A 16 -13.06 -10.02 4.14
CA GLY A 16 -13.05 -8.89 5.06
C GLY A 16 -14.26 -8.99 5.97
N ALA A 17 -14.04 -8.96 7.28
CA ALA A 17 -15.10 -9.03 8.27
C ALA A 17 -16.09 -7.88 8.09
N ILE A 18 -17.34 -8.22 7.74
CA ILE A 18 -18.47 -7.31 7.63
C ILE A 18 -18.95 -7.00 9.05
N SER A 19 -18.89 -5.74 9.45
CA SER A 19 -19.76 -5.20 10.49
C SER A 19 -20.89 -4.45 9.80
N PRO A 20 -22.17 -4.86 9.92
CA PRO A 20 -23.28 -4.15 9.31
C PRO A 20 -23.73 -3.06 10.28
N ASN A 21 -23.19 -1.85 10.15
CA ASN A 21 -23.93 -0.66 10.58
C ASN A 21 -24.74 -0.17 9.39
N ILE A 22 -25.93 -0.77 9.24
CA ILE A 22 -26.94 -0.31 8.30
C ILE A 22 -27.51 1.01 8.87
N TYR A 23 -26.98 2.14 8.42
CA TYR A 23 -27.78 3.36 8.42
C TYR A 23 -28.74 3.28 7.23
N VAL A 24 -29.96 2.81 7.47
CA VAL A 24 -31.07 3.08 6.53
C VAL A 24 -31.45 4.55 6.72
N ALA A 25 -30.72 5.44 6.04
CA ALA A 25 -31.21 6.78 5.79
C ALA A 25 -32.07 6.74 4.53
N GLY A 26 -33.34 6.38 4.70
CA GLY A 26 -34.37 6.73 3.73
C GLY A 26 -34.54 8.24 3.71
N GLY A 27 -33.72 8.93 2.92
CA GLY A 27 -33.75 10.38 2.77
C GLY A 27 -33.99 10.75 1.32
N ARG A 28 -35.05 11.51 1.05
CA ARG A 28 -35.26 12.20 -0.23
C ARG A 28 -33.95 12.91 -0.61
N GLN A 29 -33.32 12.50 -1.71
CA GLN A 29 -32.22 13.26 -2.30
C GLN A 29 -32.73 14.67 -2.59
N SER A 30 -32.12 15.67 -1.96
CA SER A 30 -32.47 17.06 -2.20
C SER A 30 -31.92 17.47 -3.56
N LYS A 31 -32.61 18.39 -4.26
CA LYS A 31 -32.11 18.98 -5.52
C LYS A 31 -30.70 19.57 -5.39
N ALA A 32 -30.29 19.96 -4.19
CA ALA A 32 -28.95 20.45 -3.90
C ALA A 32 -27.89 19.33 -3.89
N ALA A 33 -28.22 18.15 -3.37
CA ALA A 33 -27.33 16.98 -3.42
C ALA A 33 -27.18 16.45 -4.86
N GLU A 34 -28.27 16.48 -5.64
CA GLU A 34 -28.27 16.09 -7.05
C GLU A 34 -27.49 17.10 -7.93
N ALA A 35 -27.68 18.41 -7.70
CA ALA A 35 -26.90 19.45 -8.37
C ALA A 35 -25.41 19.42 -7.99
N ALA A 36 -25.07 19.12 -6.73
CA ALA A 36 -23.69 18.95 -6.29
C ALA A 36 -23.04 17.72 -6.93
N ALA A 37 -23.74 16.57 -6.97
CA ALA A 37 -23.25 15.38 -7.66
C ALA A 37 -23.05 15.63 -9.18
N THR A 38 -23.95 16.38 -9.81
CA THR A 38 -23.86 16.74 -11.23
C THR A 38 -22.66 17.67 -11.50
N ALA A 39 -22.48 18.72 -10.68
CA ALA A 39 -21.36 19.65 -10.81
C ALA A 39 -19.98 19.01 -10.54
N VAL A 40 -19.94 17.94 -9.74
CA VAL A 40 -18.71 17.19 -9.47
C VAL A 40 -18.34 16.29 -10.66
N VAL A 41 -19.31 15.66 -11.32
CA VAL A 41 -19.08 14.89 -12.56
C VAL A 41 -18.55 15.76 -13.69
N ASP A 42 -19.07 16.99 -13.82
CA ASP A 42 -18.66 17.94 -14.87
C ASP A 42 -17.20 18.42 -14.73
N ASN A 43 -16.62 18.31 -13.53
CA ASN A 43 -15.24 18.73 -13.25
C ASN A 43 -14.24 17.56 -13.16
N LEU A 44 -14.64 16.33 -13.50
CA LEU A 44 -13.71 15.19 -13.55
C LEU A 44 -12.64 15.41 -14.65
N PRO A 45 -11.34 15.45 -14.31
CA PRO A 45 -10.30 15.68 -15.30
C PRO A 45 -10.29 14.63 -16.42
N GLY A 46 -9.96 15.07 -17.62
CA GLY A 46 -9.68 14.17 -18.74
C GLY A 46 -8.51 13.22 -18.42
N TYR A 47 -8.47 12.07 -19.10
CA TYR A 47 -7.33 11.16 -18.99
C TYR A 47 -6.04 11.87 -19.43
N VAL A 48 -5.00 11.79 -18.59
CA VAL A 48 -3.69 12.47 -18.70
C VAL A 48 -3.75 13.98 -18.89
N HIS A 49 -4.89 14.60 -18.59
CA HIS A 49 -5.01 16.06 -18.56
C HIS A 49 -4.52 16.58 -17.22
N GLU A 50 -3.53 17.47 -17.25
CA GLU A 50 -3.00 18.12 -16.05
C GLU A 50 -4.01 19.14 -15.50
N THR A 51 -4.28 19.03 -14.21
CA THR A 51 -5.17 19.91 -13.45
C THR A 51 -4.45 20.38 -12.21
N ARG A 52 -4.66 21.63 -11.80
CA ARG A 52 -4.14 22.16 -10.55
C ARG A 52 -5.15 21.92 -9.43
N ASP A 53 -4.73 21.25 -8.37
CA ASP A 53 -5.52 21.10 -7.15
C ASP A 53 -5.54 22.44 -6.39
N PRO A 54 -6.71 23.07 -6.18
CA PRO A 54 -6.81 24.33 -5.44
C PRO A 54 -6.36 24.23 -3.98
N TRP A 55 -6.46 23.07 -3.34
CA TRP A 55 -6.15 22.90 -1.91
C TRP A 55 -4.64 22.79 -1.65
N SER A 56 -3.95 21.98 -2.46
CA SER A 56 -2.50 21.79 -2.35
C SER A 56 -1.69 22.75 -3.21
N GLY A 57 -2.28 23.28 -4.29
CA GLY A 57 -1.58 24.01 -5.34
C GLY A 57 -0.81 23.11 -6.32
N MET A 58 -0.77 21.79 -6.08
CA MET A 58 -0.02 20.82 -6.88
C MET A 58 -0.72 20.50 -8.19
N VAL A 59 0.04 19.98 -9.15
CA VAL A 59 -0.52 19.46 -10.41
C VAL A 59 -0.78 17.97 -10.27
N PHE A 60 -1.96 17.55 -10.70
CA PHE A 60 -2.34 16.14 -10.78
C PHE A 60 -2.98 15.81 -12.14
N ALA A 61 -3.00 14.53 -12.50
CA ALA A 61 -3.65 14.04 -13.70
C ALA A 61 -4.40 12.73 -13.40
N ARG A 62 -5.55 12.50 -14.05
CA ARG A 62 -6.23 11.21 -14.00
C ARG A 62 -5.55 10.21 -14.94
N ILE A 63 -5.15 9.06 -14.42
CA ILE A 63 -4.33 8.07 -15.16
C ILE A 63 -5.07 6.77 -15.49
N THR A 64 -6.35 6.65 -15.13
CA THR A 64 -7.20 5.55 -15.60
C THR A 64 -8.58 6.03 -16.05
N ARG A 65 -9.19 5.25 -16.95
CA ARG A 65 -10.55 5.48 -17.46
C ARG A 65 -11.19 4.14 -17.83
N PRO A 66 -12.51 3.95 -17.66
CA PRO A 66 -13.22 2.76 -18.08
C PRO A 66 -13.07 2.52 -19.58
N GLY A 67 -13.01 1.25 -19.98
CA GLY A 67 -12.84 0.85 -21.37
C GLY A 67 -11.38 0.79 -21.81
N VAL A 68 -11.13 1.04 -23.09
CA VAL A 68 -9.82 0.80 -23.71
C VAL A 68 -8.77 1.82 -23.24
N LEU A 69 -7.72 1.31 -22.60
CA LEU A 69 -6.53 2.06 -22.15
C LEU A 69 -5.34 1.76 -23.08
N GLY A 70 -5.57 1.84 -24.40
CA GLY A 70 -4.56 1.58 -25.42
C GLY A 70 -3.91 0.20 -25.28
N ARG A 71 -2.56 0.15 -25.38
CA ARG A 71 -1.78 -1.09 -25.30
C ARG A 71 -1.72 -1.71 -23.90
N ALA A 72 -2.12 -0.96 -22.87
CA ALA A 72 -2.16 -1.45 -21.50
C ALA A 72 -3.39 -2.32 -21.23
N GLY A 73 -4.38 -2.36 -22.14
CA GLY A 73 -5.52 -3.27 -22.05
C GLY A 73 -6.85 -2.54 -21.84
N VAL A 74 -7.75 -3.16 -21.09
CA VAL A 74 -9.12 -2.69 -20.88
C VAL A 74 -9.39 -2.54 -19.39
N CYS A 75 -9.66 -1.32 -18.96
CA CYS A 75 -10.13 -1.02 -17.62
C CYS A 75 -11.61 -1.36 -17.45
N GLY A 76 -11.95 -1.95 -16.32
CA GLY A 76 -13.31 -2.26 -15.91
C GLY A 76 -14.15 -1.00 -15.69
N LYS A 77 -15.48 -1.21 -15.65
CA LYS A 77 -16.45 -0.12 -15.46
C LYS A 77 -16.56 0.34 -14.00
N LYS A 78 -16.19 -0.50 -13.03
CA LYS A 78 -16.33 -0.21 -11.59
C LYS A 78 -15.08 0.42 -10.98
N TYR A 79 -13.91 -0.08 -11.34
CA TYR A 79 -12.63 0.43 -10.86
C TYR A 79 -11.53 0.04 -11.83
N CYS A 80 -10.48 0.85 -11.87
CA CYS A 80 -9.21 0.53 -12.51
C CYS A 80 -8.10 1.28 -11.77
N THR A 81 -7.37 0.59 -10.90
CA THR A 81 -6.46 1.21 -9.92
C THR A 81 -5.16 0.41 -9.72
N HIS A 82 -4.15 1.07 -9.19
CA HIS A 82 -2.98 0.45 -8.58
C HIS A 82 -3.42 -0.47 -7.43
N ARG A 83 -2.50 -1.33 -6.97
CA ARG A 83 -2.84 -2.46 -6.11
C ARG A 83 -3.41 -2.02 -4.75
N TYR A 84 -2.63 -1.26 -3.98
CA TYR A 84 -2.99 -0.80 -2.63
C TYR A 84 -1.97 0.23 -2.14
N SER A 85 -2.22 0.89 -1.00
CA SER A 85 -1.35 1.93 -0.42
C SER A 85 0.03 1.40 -0.04
N SER A 86 0.13 0.20 0.55
CA SER A 86 1.40 -0.43 0.92
C SER A 86 2.07 -1.20 -0.22
N ALA A 87 1.55 -1.10 -1.45
CA ALA A 87 2.14 -1.68 -2.65
C ALA A 87 2.88 -0.59 -3.42
N GLN A 88 4.10 -0.88 -3.90
CA GLN A 88 4.81 0.05 -4.77
C GLN A 88 4.11 0.09 -6.14
N ALA A 89 3.64 1.26 -6.59
CA ALA A 89 3.02 1.39 -7.92
C ALA A 89 4.05 1.55 -9.05
N TRP A 90 5.14 2.27 -8.80
CA TRP A 90 6.24 2.47 -9.74
C TRP A 90 7.36 1.44 -9.57
N ASN A 91 8.06 1.12 -10.65
CA ASN A 91 9.35 0.43 -10.53
C ASN A 91 10.44 1.38 -9.97
N ALA A 92 11.62 0.85 -9.66
CA ALA A 92 12.67 1.55 -8.91
C ALA A 92 13.13 2.88 -9.55
N ASP A 93 13.19 2.96 -10.88
CA ASP A 93 13.59 4.15 -11.64
C ASP A 93 12.40 4.99 -12.13
N GLN A 94 11.18 4.62 -11.76
CA GLN A 94 9.93 5.27 -12.15
C GLN A 94 9.70 5.35 -13.67
N SER A 95 10.29 4.44 -14.44
CA SER A 95 10.01 4.33 -15.88
C SER A 95 8.71 3.56 -16.17
N LEU A 96 8.19 2.78 -15.22
CA LEU A 96 6.92 2.06 -15.30
C LEU A 96 6.01 2.38 -14.11
N LEU A 97 4.72 2.50 -14.39
CA LEU A 97 3.65 2.55 -13.39
C LEU A 97 2.69 1.39 -13.62
N LEU A 98 2.37 0.65 -12.55
CA LEU A 98 1.51 -0.52 -12.59
C LEU A 98 0.08 -0.24 -12.10
N ILE A 99 -0.89 -0.53 -12.97
CA ILE A 99 -2.32 -0.68 -12.62
C ILE A 99 -2.62 -2.19 -12.57
N ALA A 100 -3.11 -2.66 -11.42
CA ALA A 100 -3.27 -4.10 -11.16
C ALA A 100 -4.74 -4.52 -10.91
N ASN A 101 -5.57 -3.59 -10.43
CA ASN A 101 -6.96 -3.87 -10.10
C ASN A 101 -7.86 -3.47 -11.27
N GLY A 102 -8.79 -4.35 -11.63
CA GLY A 102 -9.86 -4.04 -12.57
C GLY A 102 -9.43 -3.94 -14.04
N CYS A 103 -8.19 -4.31 -14.38
CA CYS A 103 -7.66 -4.18 -15.74
C CYS A 103 -7.40 -5.53 -16.46
N GLY A 104 -7.82 -6.64 -15.85
CA GLY A 104 -7.76 -7.98 -16.47
C GLY A 104 -6.34 -8.54 -16.63
N GLY A 105 -5.48 -8.28 -15.67
CA GLY A 105 -4.05 -8.65 -15.67
C GLY A 105 -3.24 -7.52 -15.02
N LEU A 106 -2.04 -7.28 -15.55
CA LEU A 106 -1.15 -6.20 -15.15
C LEU A 106 -1.01 -5.20 -16.29
N CYS A 107 -1.40 -3.96 -16.04
CA CYS A 107 -1.43 -2.88 -17.02
C CYS A 107 -0.29 -1.90 -16.74
N PHE A 108 0.68 -1.84 -17.65
CA PHE A 108 1.88 -1.02 -17.50
C PHE A 108 1.72 0.29 -18.28
N LEU A 109 1.83 1.40 -17.56
CA LEU A 109 1.89 2.75 -18.10
C LEU A 109 3.33 3.27 -18.04
N ASP A 110 3.63 4.25 -18.86
CA ASP A 110 4.85 5.04 -18.73
C ASP A 110 4.82 5.80 -17.40
N GLY A 111 5.88 5.68 -16.60
CA GLY A 111 5.88 6.17 -15.22
C GLY A 111 5.89 7.70 -15.06
N GLN A 112 5.99 8.46 -16.17
CA GLN A 112 6.09 9.93 -16.16
C GLN A 112 4.96 10.62 -16.93
N THR A 113 4.59 10.04 -18.07
CA THR A 113 3.52 10.53 -18.96
C THR A 113 2.19 9.81 -18.73
N TYR A 114 2.22 8.66 -18.06
CA TYR A 114 1.08 7.79 -17.78
C TYR A 114 0.36 7.26 -19.03
N LEU A 115 1.02 7.34 -20.19
CA LEU A 115 0.55 6.75 -21.43
C LEU A 115 0.69 5.22 -21.38
N PRO A 116 -0.23 4.48 -22.00
CA PRO A 116 -0.23 3.03 -21.92
C PRO A 116 0.90 2.41 -22.74
N LEU A 117 1.68 1.51 -22.13
CA LEU A 117 2.81 0.84 -22.77
C LEU A 117 2.47 -0.58 -23.21
N PHE A 118 2.11 -1.45 -22.26
CA PHE A 118 1.83 -2.86 -22.54
C PHE A 118 1.01 -3.52 -21.41
N HIS A 119 0.48 -4.71 -21.71
CA HIS A 119 -0.29 -5.55 -20.79
C HIS A 119 0.40 -6.90 -20.59
N ARG A 120 0.23 -7.50 -19.42
CA ARG A 120 0.61 -8.88 -19.12
C ARG A 120 -0.54 -9.62 -18.44
N ASN A 121 -0.89 -10.78 -18.97
CA ASN A 121 -1.86 -11.67 -18.32
C ASN A 121 -1.15 -12.52 -17.26
N ARG A 122 -1.07 -12.00 -16.04
CA ARG A 122 -0.38 -12.65 -14.92
C ARG A 122 -1.27 -12.61 -13.69
N ALA A 123 -1.48 -13.78 -13.08
CA ALA A 123 -2.30 -13.95 -11.88
C ALA A 123 -1.47 -14.24 -10.62
N THR A 124 -0.17 -14.47 -10.78
CA THR A 124 0.77 -14.65 -9.66
C THR A 124 0.99 -13.33 -8.94
N GLU A 125 1.03 -13.36 -7.61
CA GLU A 125 1.30 -12.18 -6.78
C GLU A 125 2.75 -11.72 -7.00
N CYS A 126 2.93 -10.47 -7.39
CA CYS A 126 4.22 -9.89 -7.73
C CYS A 126 4.36 -8.47 -7.17
N GLU A 127 5.52 -8.16 -6.62
CA GLU A 127 5.91 -6.81 -6.17
C GLU A 127 7.15 -6.35 -6.93
N TRP A 128 7.28 -5.05 -7.17
CA TRP A 128 8.50 -4.50 -7.77
C TRP A 128 9.74 -4.80 -6.92
N HIS A 129 10.85 -5.10 -7.58
CA HIS A 129 12.14 -5.09 -6.90
C HIS A 129 12.47 -3.63 -6.51
N PRO A 130 12.82 -3.32 -5.25
CA PRO A 130 12.97 -1.93 -4.78
C PRO A 130 14.10 -1.14 -5.43
N THR A 131 15.10 -1.84 -5.97
CA THR A 131 16.34 -1.24 -6.51
C THR A 131 16.65 -1.66 -7.95
N ASP A 132 15.92 -2.62 -8.50
CA ASP A 132 16.13 -3.10 -9.87
C ASP A 132 14.87 -2.78 -10.68
N PRO A 133 14.93 -1.80 -11.60
CA PRO A 133 13.76 -1.35 -12.33
C PRO A 133 13.25 -2.38 -13.34
N GLU A 134 14.05 -3.38 -13.69
CA GLU A 134 13.70 -4.38 -14.70
C GLU A 134 12.96 -5.58 -14.10
N LEU A 135 12.91 -5.72 -12.78
CA LEU A 135 12.42 -6.94 -12.12
C LEU A 135 11.24 -6.70 -11.18
N MET A 136 10.35 -7.68 -11.16
CA MET A 136 9.40 -7.95 -10.07
C MET A 136 9.76 -9.27 -9.39
N ILE A 137 9.45 -9.37 -8.10
CA ILE A 137 9.55 -10.62 -7.32
C ILE A 137 8.15 -11.22 -7.25
N CYS A 138 8.01 -12.48 -7.65
CA CYS A 138 6.73 -13.15 -7.78
C CYS A 138 6.69 -14.43 -6.96
N VAL A 139 5.58 -14.67 -6.28
CA VAL A 139 5.36 -15.85 -5.44
C VAL A 139 4.01 -16.47 -5.76
N GLY A 140 4.00 -17.76 -6.06
CA GLY A 140 2.76 -18.46 -6.34
C GLY A 140 2.94 -19.96 -6.50
N GLY A 141 1.88 -20.71 -6.20
CA GLY A 141 1.86 -22.16 -6.35
C GLY A 141 2.93 -22.84 -5.50
N ARG A 142 4.04 -23.24 -6.12
CA ARG A 142 5.20 -23.89 -5.49
C ARG A 142 6.52 -23.17 -5.73
N GLN A 143 6.47 -21.95 -6.24
CA GLN A 143 7.63 -21.25 -6.77
C GLN A 143 7.77 -19.82 -6.23
N ILE A 144 9.03 -19.39 -6.17
CA ILE A 144 9.45 -18.00 -6.06
C ILE A 144 10.27 -17.72 -7.31
N ALA A 145 9.99 -16.62 -7.98
CA ALA A 145 10.68 -16.22 -9.20
C ALA A 145 10.94 -14.71 -9.22
N THR A 146 11.95 -14.29 -9.96
CA THR A 146 12.05 -12.92 -10.48
C THR A 146 11.47 -12.88 -11.90
N TRP A 147 10.80 -11.80 -12.26
CA TRP A 147 10.15 -11.65 -13.56
C TRP A 147 10.39 -10.27 -14.13
N ALA A 148 10.80 -10.22 -15.40
CA ALA A 148 11.03 -8.99 -16.14
C ALA A 148 9.81 -8.64 -16.99
N PRO A 149 8.94 -7.68 -16.58
CA PRO A 149 7.67 -7.44 -17.27
C PRO A 149 7.84 -6.96 -18.71
N ARG A 150 8.91 -6.20 -19.02
CA ARG A 150 9.16 -5.68 -20.39
C ARG A 150 9.37 -6.81 -21.39
N THR A 151 10.17 -7.82 -21.03
CA THR A 151 10.53 -8.96 -21.90
C THR A 151 9.65 -10.18 -21.67
N ASP A 152 8.86 -10.17 -20.60
CA ASP A 152 8.10 -11.32 -20.11
C ASP A 152 8.98 -12.53 -19.71
N HIS A 153 10.24 -12.28 -19.37
CA HIS A 153 11.19 -13.31 -18.94
C HIS A 153 11.04 -13.63 -17.46
N GLU A 154 11.04 -14.92 -17.10
CA GLU A 154 10.93 -15.39 -15.72
C GLU A 154 12.10 -16.28 -15.32
N ASP A 155 12.66 -16.01 -14.15
CA ASP A 155 13.75 -16.76 -13.53
C ASP A 155 13.29 -17.34 -12.20
N VAL A 156 13.09 -18.66 -12.17
CA VAL A 156 12.72 -19.37 -10.94
C VAL A 156 13.94 -19.46 -10.02
N VAL A 157 13.81 -18.88 -8.82
CA VAL A 157 14.87 -18.88 -7.80
C VAL A 157 14.62 -19.92 -6.70
N PHE A 158 13.35 -20.30 -6.50
CA PHE A 158 12.95 -21.38 -5.60
C PHE A 158 11.84 -22.21 -6.23
N ALA A 159 11.97 -23.53 -6.14
CA ALA A 159 10.89 -24.46 -6.41
C ALA A 159 11.04 -25.64 -5.44
N SER A 160 9.94 -26.07 -4.82
CA SER A 160 9.98 -27.22 -3.91
C SER A 160 8.68 -27.99 -3.92
N ALA A 161 8.78 -29.32 -3.86
CA ALA A 161 7.64 -30.21 -3.62
C ALA A 161 7.27 -30.31 -2.14
N ALA A 162 8.11 -29.80 -1.23
CA ALA A 162 7.87 -29.82 0.22
C ALA A 162 6.80 -28.81 0.67
N TYR A 163 6.40 -27.91 -0.23
CA TYR A 163 5.48 -26.84 0.04
C TYR A 163 4.45 -26.70 -1.09
N SER A 164 3.34 -26.08 -0.75
CA SER A 164 2.28 -25.70 -1.68
C SER A 164 1.65 -24.38 -1.24
N ASN A 165 0.83 -23.79 -2.12
CA ASN A 165 0.10 -22.56 -1.85
C ASN A 165 1.01 -21.43 -1.36
N LEU A 166 2.18 -21.27 -2.01
CA LEU A 166 3.08 -20.16 -1.72
C LEU A 166 2.37 -18.83 -2.02
N LYS A 167 2.52 -17.87 -1.09
CA LYS A 167 1.97 -16.52 -1.17
C LYS A 167 3.02 -15.50 -0.76
N PHE A 168 3.04 -14.35 -1.42
CA PHE A 168 3.94 -13.26 -1.09
C PHE A 168 3.37 -12.45 0.07
N GLY A 169 3.34 -13.06 1.26
CA GLY A 169 2.83 -12.33 2.41
C GLY A 169 1.40 -11.82 2.21
N PRO A 170 0.46 -12.72 1.90
CA PRO A 170 -0.69 -12.49 1.04
C PRO A 170 -1.35 -11.11 1.20
N ASN A 171 -1.49 -10.40 0.08
CA ASN A 171 -2.08 -9.07 -0.08
C ASN A 171 -1.28 -7.91 0.52
N LYS A 172 -0.34 -8.13 1.45
CA LYS A 172 0.43 -7.05 2.13
C LYS A 172 1.92 -7.31 2.23
N GLY A 173 2.44 -8.32 1.54
CA GLY A 173 3.85 -8.64 1.51
C GLY A 173 4.61 -7.60 0.70
N ASN A 174 5.80 -7.31 1.16
CA ASN A 174 6.78 -6.50 0.46
C ASN A 174 8.14 -7.19 0.58
N PRO A 175 9.10 -6.91 -0.31
CA PRO A 175 10.50 -7.28 -0.12
C PRO A 175 11.19 -6.37 0.91
N SER A 176 12.36 -6.81 1.39
CA SER A 176 13.30 -5.95 2.11
C SER A 176 13.72 -4.78 1.21
N ARG A 177 14.19 -3.68 1.80
CA ARG A 177 14.52 -2.44 1.08
C ARG A 177 15.59 -2.62 0.00
N ASP A 178 16.48 -3.60 0.17
CA ASP A 178 17.51 -3.95 -0.81
C ASP A 178 17.00 -4.96 -1.87
N GLY A 179 15.79 -5.47 -1.72
CA GLY A 179 15.17 -6.47 -2.59
C GLY A 179 15.66 -7.89 -2.38
N SER A 180 16.54 -8.15 -1.41
CA SER A 180 17.18 -9.46 -1.27
C SER A 180 16.33 -10.49 -0.55
N ARG A 181 15.38 -10.07 0.30
CA ARG A 181 14.61 -10.98 1.16
C ARG A 181 13.11 -10.74 1.07
N ILE A 182 12.36 -11.83 1.24
CA ILE A 182 10.90 -11.83 1.31
C ILE A 182 10.41 -12.75 2.42
N ALA A 183 9.19 -12.50 2.90
CA ALA A 183 8.46 -13.45 3.75
C ALA A 183 7.44 -14.20 2.88
N VAL A 184 7.44 -15.53 2.99
CA VAL A 184 6.59 -16.41 2.18
C VAL A 184 5.70 -17.22 3.10
N ARG A 185 4.38 -17.08 2.93
CA ARG A 185 3.42 -17.99 3.53
C ARG A 185 3.27 -19.22 2.64
N ALA A 186 3.15 -20.39 3.25
CA ALA A 186 2.99 -21.64 2.54
C ALA A 186 2.21 -22.67 3.38
N THR A 187 1.80 -23.75 2.73
CA THR A 187 1.37 -24.99 3.39
C THR A 187 2.48 -26.02 3.19
N ASN A 188 3.04 -26.56 4.27
CA ASN A 188 4.05 -27.62 4.19
C ASN A 188 3.42 -29.00 3.93
N ASN A 189 4.24 -30.04 3.74
CA ASN A 189 3.78 -31.40 3.46
C ASN A 189 2.95 -32.05 4.59
N ASP A 190 3.12 -31.59 5.82
CA ASP A 190 2.31 -32.04 6.97
C ASP A 190 0.95 -31.33 7.03
N GLY A 191 0.64 -30.48 6.03
CA GLY A 191 -0.59 -29.69 5.97
C GLY A 191 -0.58 -28.46 6.88
N ARG A 192 0.55 -28.13 7.50
CA ARG A 192 0.65 -26.99 8.42
C ARG A 192 0.82 -25.68 7.66
N ALA A 193 0.15 -24.64 8.15
CA ALA A 193 0.36 -23.28 7.67
C ALA A 193 1.65 -22.73 8.29
N VAL A 194 2.60 -22.34 7.45
CA VAL A 194 3.89 -21.79 7.88
C VAL A 194 4.16 -20.46 7.21
N VAL A 195 5.06 -19.69 7.82
CA VAL A 195 5.76 -18.58 7.16
C VAL A 195 7.26 -18.80 7.30
N PHE A 196 8.03 -18.45 6.26
CA PHE A 196 9.48 -18.46 6.31
C PHE A 196 10.05 -17.25 5.57
N GLY A 197 11.26 -16.84 5.95
CA GLY A 197 12.06 -15.93 5.16
C GLY A 197 12.71 -16.64 3.97
N TYR A 198 12.86 -15.95 2.85
CA TYR A 198 13.64 -16.43 1.72
C TYR A 198 14.59 -15.34 1.23
N ASP A 199 15.88 -15.67 1.12
CA ASP A 199 16.92 -14.82 0.54
C ASP A 199 17.06 -15.15 -0.95
N LEU A 200 16.63 -14.22 -1.80
CA LEU A 200 16.62 -14.33 -3.26
C LEU A 200 18.04 -14.37 -3.83
N LYS A 201 18.99 -13.69 -3.18
CA LYS A 201 20.38 -13.57 -3.65
C LYS A 201 21.18 -14.82 -3.31
N LEU A 202 21.08 -15.28 -2.07
CA LEU A 202 21.73 -16.50 -1.59
C LEU A 202 20.96 -17.76 -1.98
N ARG A 203 19.74 -17.60 -2.50
CA ARG A 203 18.77 -18.68 -2.78
C ARG A 203 18.55 -19.58 -1.57
N GLN A 204 18.48 -18.96 -0.41
CA GLN A 204 18.47 -19.64 0.88
C GLN A 204 17.13 -19.42 1.58
N LYS A 205 16.51 -20.53 1.99
CA LYS A 205 15.33 -20.53 2.86
C LYS A 205 15.75 -20.46 4.33
N PHE A 206 15.05 -19.66 5.11
CA PHE A 206 15.14 -19.61 6.58
C PHE A 206 14.20 -20.64 7.24
N PRO A 207 14.34 -20.92 8.55
CA PRO A 207 13.47 -21.84 9.26
C PRO A 207 11.97 -21.53 9.09
N ASP A 208 11.14 -22.57 9.16
CA ASP A 208 9.69 -22.40 9.20
C ASP A 208 9.27 -21.86 10.56
N ILE A 209 8.31 -20.95 10.56
CA ILE A 209 7.53 -20.53 11.72
C ILE A 209 6.16 -21.20 11.58
N ASP A 210 5.82 -22.08 12.52
CA ASP A 210 4.51 -22.73 12.56
C ASP A 210 3.47 -21.74 13.06
N LEU A 211 2.57 -21.32 12.17
CA LEU A 211 1.58 -20.28 12.48
C LEU A 211 0.52 -20.80 13.46
N ALA A 212 0.35 -22.12 13.59
CA ALA A 212 -0.59 -22.71 14.52
C ALA A 212 -0.15 -22.61 15.99
N GLU A 213 1.13 -22.28 16.25
CA GLU A 213 1.64 -22.03 17.61
C GLU A 213 1.17 -20.69 18.19
N PHE A 214 0.50 -19.86 17.38
CA PHE A 214 0.03 -18.54 17.74
C PHE A 214 -1.49 -18.44 17.57
N PRO A 215 -2.19 -17.72 18.47
CA PRO A 215 -3.65 -17.69 18.46
C PRO A 215 -4.20 -16.98 17.22
N GLY A 216 -5.34 -17.46 16.72
CA GLY A 216 -6.05 -16.86 15.61
C GLY A 216 -5.71 -17.46 14.25
N THR A 217 -6.13 -16.76 13.20
CA THR A 217 -5.85 -17.10 11.81
C THR A 217 -4.96 -16.04 11.20
N THR A 218 -3.85 -16.45 10.59
CA THR A 218 -2.92 -15.51 9.97
C THR A 218 -3.54 -14.88 8.72
N GLY A 219 -3.67 -13.55 8.75
CA GLY A 219 -4.10 -12.74 7.60
C GLY A 219 -2.96 -12.57 6.61
N SER A 220 -1.94 -11.78 7.01
CA SER A 220 -0.79 -11.45 6.17
C SER A 220 0.51 -11.55 6.96
N CYS A 221 1.63 -11.72 6.26
CA CYS A 221 2.97 -11.59 6.83
C CYS A 221 3.85 -10.78 5.88
N SER A 222 4.80 -10.01 6.37
CA SER A 222 5.73 -9.27 5.51
C SER A 222 7.11 -9.26 6.12
N ILE A 223 8.14 -9.23 5.27
CA ILE A 223 9.51 -9.04 5.73
C ILE A 223 9.69 -7.57 6.12
N SER A 224 10.49 -7.33 7.15
CA SER A 224 10.83 -5.97 7.55
C SER A 224 11.82 -5.33 6.55
N PRO A 225 11.92 -3.98 6.49
CA PRO A 225 12.77 -3.27 5.54
C PRO A 225 14.25 -3.69 5.54
N LEU A 226 14.81 -4.07 6.68
CA LEU A 226 16.19 -4.54 6.80
C LEU A 226 16.33 -6.05 6.56
N GLY A 227 15.24 -6.77 6.31
CA GLY A 227 15.26 -8.21 6.00
C GLY A 227 15.60 -9.10 7.21
N ILE A 228 15.46 -8.58 8.43
CA ILE A 228 15.84 -9.28 9.67
C ILE A 228 14.65 -9.66 10.56
N ASN A 229 13.45 -9.16 10.27
CA ASN A 229 12.22 -9.51 10.97
C ASN A 229 11.12 -9.93 9.98
N ILE A 230 10.20 -10.76 10.46
CA ILE A 230 8.92 -11.09 9.81
C ILE A 230 7.81 -10.59 10.72
N LEU A 231 6.94 -9.72 10.21
CA LEU A 231 5.75 -9.25 10.91
C LEU A 231 4.52 -9.96 10.34
N CYS A 232 3.73 -10.62 11.19
CA CYS A 232 2.49 -11.28 10.81
C CYS A 232 1.28 -10.70 11.53
N SER A 233 0.20 -10.44 10.81
CA SER A 233 -1.11 -10.10 11.38
C SER A 233 -1.94 -11.36 11.57
N GLN A 234 -2.59 -11.48 12.73
CA GLN A 234 -3.46 -12.59 13.09
C GLN A 234 -4.81 -12.09 13.55
N GLN A 235 -5.86 -12.62 12.94
CA GLN A 235 -7.22 -12.42 13.38
C GLN A 235 -7.55 -13.42 14.49
N LEU A 236 -7.67 -12.92 15.71
CA LEU A 236 -8.04 -13.68 16.89
C LEU A 236 -9.53 -14.05 16.87
N PRO A 237 -9.97 -15.07 17.62
CA PRO A 237 -11.37 -15.51 17.64
C PRO A 237 -12.38 -14.45 18.08
N ASP A 238 -11.95 -13.44 18.84
CA ASP A 238 -12.75 -12.31 19.30
C ASP A 238 -12.81 -11.15 18.29
N GLY A 239 -12.21 -11.31 17.11
CA GLY A 239 -12.17 -10.30 16.06
C GLY A 239 -11.01 -9.30 16.19
N ILE A 240 -10.16 -9.43 17.21
CA ILE A 240 -8.95 -8.62 17.33
C ILE A 240 -7.97 -8.99 16.22
N GLU A 241 -7.35 -7.99 15.59
CA GLU A 241 -6.25 -8.19 14.65
C GLU A 241 -4.95 -7.82 15.36
N ALA A 242 -4.30 -8.84 15.91
CA ALA A 242 -3.03 -8.74 16.62
C ALA A 242 -1.84 -8.86 15.66
N SER A 243 -0.66 -8.39 16.07
CA SER A 243 0.57 -8.54 15.30
C SER A 243 1.64 -9.27 16.09
N PHE A 244 2.39 -10.13 15.40
CA PHE A 244 3.51 -10.88 15.94
C PHE A 244 4.75 -10.54 15.12
N VAL A 245 5.84 -10.20 15.80
CA VAL A 245 7.13 -9.90 15.15
C VAL A 245 8.11 -10.99 15.52
N PHE A 246 8.65 -11.64 14.50
CA PHE A 246 9.67 -12.67 14.60
C PHE A 246 10.97 -12.15 14.03
N SER A 247 12.12 -12.63 14.52
CA SER A 247 13.35 -12.51 13.74
C SER A 247 13.29 -13.42 12.51
N ILE A 248 14.17 -13.17 11.56
CA ILE A 248 14.25 -13.97 10.32
C ILE A 248 14.50 -15.46 10.56
N ASP A 249 15.18 -15.80 11.66
CA ASP A 249 15.42 -17.19 12.10
C ASP A 249 14.24 -17.84 12.85
N GLY A 250 13.09 -17.16 12.92
CA GLY A 250 11.86 -17.71 13.51
C GLY A 250 11.66 -17.49 15.01
N ILE A 251 12.51 -16.70 15.66
CA ILE A 251 12.38 -16.40 17.10
C ILE A 251 11.36 -15.27 17.30
N LEU A 252 10.31 -15.52 18.09
CA LEU A 252 9.36 -14.47 18.46
C LEU A 252 10.02 -13.37 19.29
N ARG A 253 9.87 -12.12 18.84
CA ARG A 253 10.43 -10.91 19.48
C ARG A 253 9.36 -10.07 20.17
N GLN A 254 8.22 -9.86 19.52
CA GLN A 254 7.15 -9.00 20.03
C GLN A 254 5.76 -9.61 19.78
N LYS A 255 4.83 -9.30 20.69
CA LYS A 255 3.39 -9.56 20.55
C LYS A 255 2.65 -8.25 20.77
N TRP A 256 1.86 -7.84 19.80
CA TRP A 256 1.00 -6.66 19.86
C TRP A 256 -0.44 -7.15 19.85
N MET A 257 -1.00 -7.33 21.04
CA MET A 257 -2.30 -7.99 21.22
C MET A 257 -3.48 -7.04 21.05
N GLU A 258 -3.23 -5.74 20.87
CA GLU A 258 -4.28 -4.75 20.65
C GLU A 258 -4.77 -4.78 19.20
N HIS A 259 -6.07 -4.57 18.98
CA HIS A 259 -6.65 -4.57 17.63
C HIS A 259 -6.08 -3.40 16.82
N HIS A 260 -5.37 -3.71 15.73
CA HIS A 260 -4.83 -2.73 14.79
C HIS A 260 -4.08 -1.58 15.49
N ARG A 261 -3.02 -1.89 16.24
CA ARG A 261 -2.20 -0.87 16.92
C ARG A 261 -0.72 -0.93 16.49
N PRO A 262 -0.36 -0.37 15.34
CA PRO A 262 -1.24 0.18 14.28
C PRO A 262 -1.75 -0.88 13.29
N GLY A 263 -2.78 -0.53 12.53
CA GLY A 263 -3.23 -1.24 11.33
C GLY A 263 -3.21 -0.35 10.08
N HIS A 264 -3.59 -0.92 8.93
CA HIS A 264 -3.71 -0.20 7.64
C HIS A 264 -2.47 0.63 7.27
N GLY A 265 -1.30 0.09 7.58
CA GLY A 265 -0.05 0.79 7.41
C GLY A 265 1.04 -0.04 6.79
N ASP A 266 2.25 0.41 7.00
CA ASP A 266 3.42 -0.04 6.28
C ASP A 266 4.68 0.05 7.16
N MET A 267 5.81 -0.50 6.71
CA MET A 267 7.07 -0.52 7.44
C MET A 267 8.17 0.28 6.75
N THR A 268 9.02 0.92 7.55
CA THR A 268 10.24 1.61 7.09
C THR A 268 11.34 1.56 8.15
N VAL A 269 12.50 2.12 7.81
CA VAL A 269 13.59 2.40 8.75
C VAL A 269 13.51 3.88 9.15
N ASP A 270 13.38 4.14 10.45
CA ASP A 270 13.34 5.48 11.01
C ASP A 270 14.73 6.15 10.97
N SER A 271 14.81 7.45 11.23
CA SER A 271 16.07 8.19 11.19
C SER A 271 17.11 7.72 12.21
N ASP A 272 16.66 7.07 13.30
CA ASP A 272 17.53 6.46 14.32
C ASP A 272 18.02 5.05 13.94
N GLY A 273 17.65 4.54 12.77
CA GLY A 273 17.99 3.20 12.29
C GLY A 273 17.04 2.09 12.76
N SER A 274 16.03 2.41 13.58
CA SER A 274 15.03 1.44 14.03
C SER A 274 14.07 1.06 12.91
N GLU A 275 13.69 -0.21 12.83
CA GLU A 275 12.54 -0.61 12.02
C GLU A 275 11.24 -0.25 12.74
N ILE A 276 10.34 0.43 12.02
CA ILE A 276 9.06 0.89 12.53
C ILE A 276 7.94 0.46 11.59
N TYR A 277 6.75 0.23 12.17
CA TYR A 277 5.50 0.17 11.43
C TYR A 277 4.73 1.46 11.68
N VAL A 278 4.27 2.13 10.63
CA VAL A 278 3.45 3.35 10.71
C VAL A 278 2.06 3.06 10.17
N GLY A 279 1.02 3.42 10.93
CA GLY A 279 -0.36 3.25 10.52
C GLY A 279 -1.34 3.86 11.53
N ILE A 280 -2.59 3.42 11.46
CA ILE A 280 -3.69 3.97 12.25
C ILE A 280 -3.96 3.05 13.42
N SER A 281 -3.96 3.58 14.65
CA SER A 281 -4.34 2.83 15.83
C SER A 281 -5.86 2.69 15.92
N LYS A 282 -6.38 1.51 16.26
CA LYS A 282 -7.81 1.31 16.60
C LYS A 282 -8.03 0.94 18.07
N SER A 283 -7.01 1.14 18.91
CA SER A 283 -7.01 0.75 20.32
C SER A 283 -6.45 1.85 21.22
N ASP A 284 -6.84 1.85 22.48
CA ASP A 284 -6.32 2.80 23.48
C ASP A 284 -4.82 2.59 23.75
N PRO A 285 -4.08 3.63 24.18
CA PRO A 285 -4.55 5.00 24.49
C PRO A 285 -4.57 5.97 23.29
N ASP A 286 -4.18 5.52 22.10
CA ASP A 286 -3.96 6.37 20.90
C ASP A 286 -4.98 6.07 19.80
N LYS A 287 -6.19 5.65 20.18
CA LYS A 287 -7.24 5.23 19.25
C LYS A 287 -7.53 6.32 18.21
N TYR A 288 -7.51 5.91 16.94
CA TYR A 288 -7.66 6.71 15.71
C TYR A 288 -6.61 7.81 15.49
N GLN A 289 -5.47 7.69 16.17
CA GLN A 289 -4.27 8.47 15.86
C GLN A 289 -3.41 7.74 14.83
N VAL A 290 -2.62 8.49 14.08
CA VAL A 290 -1.51 7.93 13.31
C VAL A 290 -0.36 7.71 14.27
N ILE A 291 0.14 6.48 14.36
CA ILE A 291 1.24 6.12 15.23
C ILE A 291 2.35 5.43 14.45
N LYS A 292 3.60 5.61 14.92
CA LYS A 292 4.69 4.68 14.61
C LYS A 292 4.91 3.75 15.79
N ARG A 293 5.17 2.47 15.51
CA ARG A 293 5.50 1.45 16.52
C ARG A 293 6.78 0.74 16.14
N ARG A 294 7.77 0.75 17.05
CA ARG A 294 9.07 0.14 16.82
C ARG A 294 8.99 -1.38 16.90
N LEU A 295 9.58 -2.08 15.93
CA LEU A 295 9.56 -3.55 15.86
C LEU A 295 10.39 -4.21 16.97
N ALA A 296 11.46 -3.56 17.43
CA ALA A 296 12.40 -4.14 18.40
C ALA A 296 11.81 -4.25 19.82
N ASP A 297 11.10 -3.22 20.29
CA ASP A 297 10.63 -3.08 21.68
C ASP A 297 9.12 -2.78 21.80
N GLY A 298 8.41 -2.62 20.67
CA GLY A 298 6.99 -2.32 20.66
C GLY A 298 6.62 -0.90 21.06
N LYS A 299 7.59 0.02 21.24
CA LYS A 299 7.34 1.41 21.63
C LYS A 299 6.48 2.11 20.58
N ALA A 300 5.28 2.53 20.98
CA ALA A 300 4.38 3.33 20.17
C ALA A 300 4.62 4.82 20.38
N THR A 301 4.51 5.62 19.33
CA THR A 301 4.64 7.08 19.36
C THR A 301 3.63 7.68 18.40
N SER A 302 2.81 8.61 18.90
CA SER A 302 1.85 9.34 18.09
C SER A 302 2.57 10.31 17.16
N LEU A 303 2.14 10.37 15.91
CA LEU A 303 2.61 11.28 14.87
C LEU A 303 1.55 12.31 14.49
N MET A 304 0.28 11.99 14.68
CA MET A 304 -0.84 12.87 14.39
C MET A 304 -1.97 12.61 15.38
N LYS A 305 -2.65 13.68 15.78
CA LYS A 305 -3.85 13.61 16.63
C LYS A 305 -4.96 12.79 15.96
N TYR A 306 -6.01 12.51 16.74
CA TYR A 306 -7.21 11.80 16.26
C TYR A 306 -7.65 12.37 14.91
N GLY A 307 -7.97 11.52 13.95
CA GLY A 307 -8.61 11.95 12.73
C GLY A 307 -9.01 10.80 11.83
N GLU A 308 -9.56 11.15 10.68
CA GLU A 308 -10.14 10.21 9.71
C GLU A 308 -9.09 9.59 8.78
N ALA A 309 -7.87 9.35 9.28
CA ALA A 309 -6.84 8.64 8.52
C ALA A 309 -7.30 7.19 8.29
N MET A 310 -7.20 6.69 7.06
CA MET A 310 -7.65 5.34 6.70
C MET A 310 -6.48 4.43 6.32
N HIS A 311 -5.52 4.95 5.55
CA HIS A 311 -4.38 4.17 5.04
C HIS A 311 -3.08 4.95 5.13
N ALA A 312 -1.98 4.24 5.38
CA ALA A 312 -0.63 4.79 5.40
C ALA A 312 0.29 4.05 4.42
N SER A 313 1.16 4.79 3.73
CA SER A 313 2.16 4.26 2.81
C SER A 313 3.55 4.82 3.10
N LEU A 314 4.54 3.92 3.12
CA LEU A 314 5.95 4.22 3.28
C LEU A 314 6.77 3.81 2.05
N ARG A 315 6.11 3.67 0.90
CA ARG A 315 6.73 3.23 -0.37
C ARG A 315 7.65 4.27 -1.02
N SER A 316 7.90 5.42 -0.39
CA SER A 316 8.93 6.37 -0.83
C SER A 316 10.31 5.93 -0.35
N LEU A 317 10.76 4.75 -0.78
CA LEU A 317 11.95 4.06 -0.26
C LEU A 317 13.27 4.85 -0.49
N GLY A 318 13.33 5.70 -1.52
CA GLY A 318 14.40 6.64 -1.83
C GLY A 318 14.28 7.98 -1.08
N ARG A 319 13.15 8.25 -0.43
CA ARG A 319 12.91 9.40 0.46
C ARG A 319 12.33 8.92 1.80
N PRO A 320 13.16 8.28 2.66
CA PRO A 320 12.72 7.93 4.00
C PRO A 320 12.43 9.19 4.83
N GLY A 321 11.72 9.01 5.95
CA GLY A 321 11.35 10.08 6.87
C GLY A 321 9.96 10.68 6.64
N TRP A 322 9.22 10.19 5.65
CA TRP A 322 7.86 10.65 5.33
C TRP A 322 6.90 9.46 5.24
N VAL A 323 5.70 9.60 5.79
CA VAL A 323 4.57 8.70 5.55
C VAL A 323 3.50 9.42 4.75
N PHE A 324 2.96 8.76 3.73
CA PHE A 324 1.84 9.27 2.94
C PHE A 324 0.54 8.72 3.50
N LEU A 325 -0.38 9.60 3.86
CA LEU A 325 -1.61 9.28 4.56
C LEU A 325 -2.81 9.62 3.68
N SER A 326 -3.74 8.67 3.57
CA SER A 326 -5.04 8.87 2.93
C SER A 326 -6.10 9.10 4.00
N TYR A 327 -6.66 10.30 4.02
CA TYR A 327 -7.75 10.68 4.91
C TYR A 327 -9.10 10.50 4.21
N GLY A 328 -10.03 9.88 4.92
CA GLY A 328 -11.45 9.85 4.59
C GLY A 328 -12.18 11.00 5.26
N GLY A 329 -13.39 10.73 5.76
CA GLY A 329 -14.19 11.71 6.48
C GLY A 329 -14.89 12.74 5.58
N ALA A 330 -15.61 13.67 6.21
CA ALA A 330 -16.31 14.75 5.54
C ALA A 330 -15.82 16.11 6.05
N PRO A 331 -15.51 17.08 5.16
CA PRO A 331 -15.09 18.43 5.58
C PRO A 331 -16.07 19.12 6.54
N ALA A 332 -17.37 18.88 6.37
CA ALA A 332 -18.41 19.44 7.24
C ALA A 332 -18.32 18.92 8.68
N GLU A 333 -18.05 17.63 8.88
CA GLU A 333 -17.85 17.04 10.20
C GLU A 333 -16.56 17.54 10.83
N LEU A 334 -15.47 17.56 10.06
CA LEU A 334 -14.18 18.06 10.51
C LEU A 334 -14.28 19.50 11.04
N SER A 335 -15.08 20.36 10.40
CA SER A 335 -15.29 21.75 10.83
C SER A 335 -15.89 21.90 12.24
N GLN A 336 -16.55 20.85 12.75
CA GLN A 336 -17.13 20.80 14.10
C GLN A 336 -16.15 20.26 15.14
N HIS A 337 -14.98 19.75 14.73
CA HIS A 337 -14.00 19.10 15.59
C HIS A 337 -12.60 19.73 15.42
N PRO A 338 -12.37 20.96 15.95
CA PRO A 338 -11.09 21.66 15.79
C PRO A 338 -9.89 20.91 16.42
N ASP A 339 -10.16 20.05 17.40
CA ASP A 339 -9.14 19.25 18.07
C ASP A 339 -8.69 18.04 17.23
N TRP A 340 -9.39 17.68 16.14
CA TRP A 340 -9.00 16.58 15.24
C TRP A 340 -8.00 17.00 14.17
N ALA A 341 -7.28 16.03 13.60
CA ALA A 341 -6.38 16.24 12.47
C ALA A 341 -7.15 16.95 11.35
N PRO A 342 -6.67 18.09 10.84
CA PRO A 342 -7.45 18.99 9.99
C PRO A 342 -7.50 18.52 8.53
N TYR A 343 -7.72 17.22 8.31
CA TYR A 343 -7.70 16.59 6.99
C TYR A 343 -8.95 15.73 6.80
N ALA A 344 -9.62 15.94 5.68
CA ALA A 344 -10.74 15.12 5.24
C ALA A 344 -10.69 15.00 3.71
N GLN A 345 -10.87 13.79 3.19
CA GLN A 345 -10.82 13.48 1.74
C GLN A 345 -9.51 13.92 1.09
N GLN A 346 -8.39 13.79 1.79
CA GLN A 346 -7.11 14.36 1.39
C GLN A 346 -5.98 13.34 1.46
N VAL A 347 -4.97 13.56 0.61
CA VAL A 347 -3.66 12.92 0.76
C VAL A 347 -2.67 13.94 1.30
N ILE A 348 -1.90 13.54 2.30
CA ILE A 348 -0.78 14.31 2.84
C ILE A 348 0.49 13.45 2.93
N ALA A 349 1.65 14.08 2.96
CA ALA A 349 2.87 13.48 3.48
C ALA A 349 3.19 14.09 4.85
N LEU A 350 3.36 13.25 5.87
CA LEU A 350 3.68 13.63 7.24
C LEU A 350 5.11 13.22 7.59
N CYS A 351 5.89 14.14 8.17
CA CYS A 351 7.25 13.84 8.62
C CYS A 351 7.23 12.92 9.84
N LEU A 352 8.12 11.92 9.86
CA LEU A 352 8.19 10.88 10.88
C LEU A 352 8.99 11.29 12.13
N ASP A 353 9.68 12.43 12.08
CA ASP A 353 10.56 12.93 13.15
C ASP A 353 9.80 13.52 14.36
N GLY A 354 8.46 13.63 14.26
CA GLY A 354 7.61 14.20 15.31
C GLY A 354 7.49 15.73 15.28
N SER A 355 8.06 16.40 14.27
CA SER A 355 7.90 17.85 14.06
C SER A 355 6.46 18.27 13.76
N GLY A 356 5.64 17.32 13.28
CA GLY A 356 4.31 17.62 12.74
C GLY A 356 4.35 18.30 11.37
N GLU A 357 5.50 18.33 10.69
CA GLU A 357 5.62 18.88 9.34
C GLU A 357 4.77 18.07 8.36
N VAL A 358 3.93 18.78 7.59
CA VAL A 358 3.03 18.18 6.60
C VAL A 358 3.21 18.83 5.24
N ARG A 359 3.19 18.02 4.20
CA ARG A 359 3.03 18.42 2.80
C ARG A 359 1.65 18.02 2.30
N ARG A 360 0.95 18.97 1.68
CA ARG A 360 -0.34 18.73 1.01
C ARG A 360 -0.08 18.04 -0.33
N VAL A 361 -0.83 16.99 -0.64
CA VAL A 361 -0.68 16.25 -1.89
C VAL A 361 -1.91 16.43 -2.77
N ALA A 362 -3.10 16.02 -2.32
CA ALA A 362 -4.31 16.15 -3.11
C ALA A 362 -5.56 16.31 -2.24
N ASP A 363 -6.51 17.12 -2.70
CA ASP A 363 -7.94 16.88 -2.41
C ASP A 363 -8.44 15.76 -3.34
N THR A 364 -8.92 14.68 -2.75
CA THR A 364 -9.28 13.46 -3.46
C THR A 364 -10.74 13.47 -3.90
N HIS A 365 -11.56 14.34 -3.31
CA HIS A 365 -13.00 14.37 -3.53
C HIS A 365 -13.69 13.00 -3.34
N ASN A 366 -13.12 12.09 -2.55
CA ASN A 366 -13.67 10.74 -2.45
C ASN A 366 -15.02 10.77 -1.70
N ALA A 367 -16.05 10.13 -2.27
CA ALA A 367 -17.33 9.96 -1.60
C ALA A 367 -17.46 8.52 -1.06
N PRO A 368 -17.63 8.32 0.25
CA PRO A 368 -17.73 6.99 0.83
C PRO A 368 -18.89 6.17 0.23
N PHE A 369 -18.61 4.93 -0.18
CA PHE A 369 -19.63 3.99 -0.65
C PHE A 369 -19.25 2.53 -0.42
N ASP A 370 -18.07 2.12 -0.88
CA ASP A 370 -17.51 0.77 -0.71
C ASP A 370 -15.98 0.81 -0.54
N TYR A 371 -15.35 -0.35 -0.35
CA TYR A 371 -13.90 -0.48 -0.21
C TYR A 371 -13.12 0.16 -1.38
N TRP A 372 -13.63 0.07 -2.60
CA TRP A 372 -12.94 0.63 -3.76
C TRP A 372 -12.99 2.16 -3.77
N SER A 373 -14.04 2.75 -3.18
CA SER A 373 -14.14 4.21 -3.02
C SER A 373 -13.20 4.79 -1.96
N GLU A 374 -12.53 3.96 -1.16
CA GLU A 374 -11.49 4.42 -0.24
C GLU A 374 -10.26 4.88 -1.01
N THR A 375 -9.72 6.03 -0.62
CA THR A 375 -8.46 6.53 -1.16
C THR A 375 -7.31 5.66 -0.66
N HIS A 376 -6.56 5.06 -1.59
CA HIS A 376 -5.30 4.39 -1.31
C HIS A 376 -4.18 5.19 -1.96
N ALA A 377 -3.37 5.90 -1.18
CA ALA A 377 -2.23 6.63 -1.73
C ALA A 377 -0.95 5.77 -1.68
N SER A 378 -0.19 5.75 -2.78
CA SER A 378 1.12 5.12 -2.85
C SER A 378 2.12 6.07 -3.53
N PRO A 379 3.20 6.49 -2.86
CA PRO A 379 4.24 7.32 -3.47
C PRO A 379 5.15 6.49 -4.38
N SER A 380 5.70 7.16 -5.38
CA SER A 380 6.89 6.72 -6.12
C SER A 380 8.12 6.57 -5.20
N PRO A 381 9.15 5.79 -5.59
CA PRO A 381 10.34 5.57 -4.77
C PRO A 381 11.00 6.83 -4.23
N ASP A 382 11.10 7.91 -5.01
CA ASP A 382 11.69 9.19 -4.56
C ASP A 382 10.68 10.15 -3.91
N GLY A 383 9.41 9.76 -3.83
CA GLY A 383 8.31 10.55 -3.28
C GLY A 383 7.90 11.78 -4.09
N THR A 384 8.37 11.95 -5.33
CA THR A 384 8.03 13.11 -6.18
C THR A 384 6.71 12.94 -6.94
N GLN A 385 6.20 11.72 -7.00
CA GLN A 385 4.88 11.37 -7.55
C GLN A 385 4.09 10.55 -6.54
N VAL A 386 2.77 10.74 -6.47
CA VAL A 386 1.88 9.96 -5.60
C VAL A 386 0.65 9.54 -6.39
N VAL A 387 0.44 8.23 -6.53
CA VAL A 387 -0.80 7.69 -7.10
C VAL A 387 -1.84 7.58 -6.00
N TRP A 388 -3.09 7.89 -6.30
CA TRP A 388 -4.20 7.77 -5.37
C TRP A 388 -5.51 7.49 -6.10
N SER A 389 -6.40 6.75 -5.44
CA SER A 389 -7.70 6.36 -6.01
C SER A 389 -8.83 7.27 -5.54
N SER A 390 -9.82 7.51 -6.40
CA SER A 390 -11.05 8.23 -6.04
C SER A 390 -12.19 7.93 -7.01
N ASN A 391 -13.42 7.92 -6.49
CA ASN A 391 -14.66 7.93 -7.27
C ASN A 391 -15.15 9.34 -7.64
N TRP A 392 -14.34 10.37 -7.32
CA TRP A 392 -14.59 11.76 -7.66
C TRP A 392 -15.99 12.22 -7.27
N GLY A 393 -16.34 12.04 -6.01
CA GLY A 393 -17.58 12.51 -5.40
C GLY A 393 -18.86 11.79 -5.84
N VAL A 394 -18.75 10.67 -6.57
CA VAL A 394 -19.91 9.87 -7.01
C VAL A 394 -20.00 8.57 -6.22
N PRO A 395 -20.82 8.50 -5.15
CA PRO A 395 -21.08 7.25 -4.43
C PRO A 395 -21.53 6.13 -5.40
N GLY A 396 -20.83 4.99 -5.37
CA GLY A 396 -21.10 3.85 -6.26
C GLY A 396 -20.72 4.06 -7.73
N GLY A 397 -20.11 5.20 -8.06
CA GLY A 397 -19.54 5.49 -9.36
C GLY A 397 -18.21 4.76 -9.60
N PRO A 398 -17.65 4.86 -10.83
CA PRO A 398 -16.36 4.26 -11.13
C PRO A 398 -15.24 4.88 -10.30
N VAL A 399 -14.29 4.05 -9.87
CA VAL A 399 -13.07 4.49 -9.18
C VAL A 399 -11.91 4.58 -10.16
N TYR A 400 -11.24 5.72 -10.16
CA TYR A 400 -10.09 6.02 -11.02
C TYR A 400 -8.85 6.20 -10.16
N ASP A 401 -7.69 6.08 -10.80
CA ASP A 401 -6.43 6.54 -10.26
C ASP A 401 -6.03 7.89 -10.83
N PHE A 402 -5.41 8.68 -9.97
CA PHE A 402 -4.82 9.97 -10.24
C PHE A 402 -3.38 9.96 -9.77
N VAL A 403 -2.53 10.79 -10.38
CA VAL A 403 -1.17 11.01 -9.91
C VAL A 403 -0.96 12.49 -9.67
N THR A 404 -0.51 12.83 -8.45
CA THR A 404 -0.03 14.16 -8.09
C THR A 404 1.49 14.22 -8.18
N ARG A 405 2.04 15.29 -8.75
CA ARG A 405 3.47 15.63 -8.63
C ARG A 405 3.70 16.49 -7.39
N VAL A 406 4.58 16.02 -6.50
CA VAL A 406 4.91 16.64 -5.22
C VAL A 406 6.26 17.33 -5.33
N GLU A 407 6.27 18.63 -5.06
CA GLU A 407 7.49 19.42 -4.99
C GLU A 407 8.11 19.31 -3.59
N TRP A 408 9.41 18.99 -3.56
CA TRP A 408 10.20 18.98 -2.33
C TRP A 408 11.13 20.18 -2.30
N PRO A 409 11.29 20.88 -1.16
CA PRO A 409 12.32 21.89 -1.03
C PRO A 409 13.69 21.27 -1.35
N LEU A 410 14.52 21.99 -2.10
CA LEU A 410 15.94 21.64 -2.22
C LEU A 410 16.50 21.58 -0.79
N LYS A 411 17.10 20.44 -0.41
CA LYS A 411 17.91 20.40 0.81
C LYS A 411 18.98 21.48 0.65
N PRO A 412 19.22 22.35 1.65
CA PRO A 412 20.42 23.16 1.65
C PRO A 412 21.60 22.18 1.54
N VAL A 413 22.37 22.29 0.46
CA VAL A 413 23.69 21.67 0.42
C VAL A 413 24.47 22.44 1.47
N PHE A 414 24.65 21.86 2.65
CA PHE A 414 25.70 22.32 3.54
C PHE A 414 27.00 22.00 2.80
N ASP A 415 27.52 23.00 2.08
CA ASP A 415 28.90 23.00 1.63
C ASP A 415 29.73 22.61 2.85
N ARG A 416 30.48 21.50 2.71
CA ARG A 416 31.55 21.20 3.64
C ARG A 416 32.53 22.35 3.49
N LYS A 417 32.36 23.38 4.32
CA LYS A 417 33.33 24.46 4.46
C LYS A 417 34.70 23.80 4.60
N GLU A 418 35.56 24.23 3.70
CA GLU A 418 37.00 23.99 3.70
C GLU A 418 37.52 24.01 5.14
N ILE A 419 38.06 22.88 5.59
CA ILE A 419 39.06 22.90 6.65
C ILE A 419 40.32 23.42 5.97
N VAL A 420 40.43 24.74 5.88
CA VAL A 420 41.73 25.37 5.62
C VAL A 420 42.53 25.20 6.90
N ALA A 421 43.53 24.33 6.83
CA ALA A 421 44.60 24.28 7.80
C ALA A 421 45.26 25.67 7.84
N ASN A 422 45.14 26.37 8.96
CA ASN A 422 46.05 27.45 9.28
C ASN A 422 47.01 26.93 10.34
N ASP A 423 48.23 26.75 9.86
CA ASP A 423 49.52 26.83 10.55
C ASP A 423 49.48 27.36 11.98
N LEU A 424 49.99 26.55 12.91
CA LEU A 424 50.60 27.01 14.15
C LEU A 424 52.12 26.99 13.96
N GLN A 425 52.70 28.19 13.91
CA GLN A 425 54.05 28.45 14.41
C GLN A 425 54.05 28.35 15.94
#